data_AF-A0A2T4U1I5-F1
#
_entry.id   AF-A0A2T4U1I5-F1
#
_cell.length_a   1.000
_cell.length_b   1.000
_cell.length_c   1.000
_cell.angle_alpha   90.00
_cell.angle_beta   90.00
_cell.angle_gamma   90.00
#
_symmetry.space_group_name_H-M   'P 1'
#
loop_
_entity.id
_entity.type
_entity.pdbx_description
1 polymer ?
#
loop_
_entity_poly.entity_id
_entity_poly.type
_entity_poly.pdbx_seq_one_letter_code
_entity_poly.pdbx_strand_id
1 'polypeptide(L)'
;MGTNRKIAQTRSDGYWDIRVFHRTKQGKRDPRFLLKCGCCNEQLQVYYGEDSLEINGIMGSVDNWRELLLPLLDMKLPGQTRQKLKHAPSGRAKKSVTKQEKREPPGRKSLNAP
;
A
#
# COMPACT_ATOMS: atom_id res chain seq x y z
N MET A 1 6.80 14.91 -11.29
CA MET A 1 5.76 14.04 -10.68
C MET A 1 6.24 13.58 -9.32
N GLY A 2 5.53 13.89 -8.23
CA GLY A 2 5.85 13.35 -6.91
C GLY A 2 5.50 11.86 -6.89
N THR A 3 6.49 10.99 -6.73
CA THR A 3 6.26 9.54 -6.72
C THR A 3 6.02 9.05 -5.30
N ASN A 4 4.88 8.37 -5.08
CA ASN A 4 4.64 7.69 -3.80
C ASN A 4 5.59 6.50 -3.67
N ARG A 5 6.36 6.45 -2.57
CA ARG A 5 7.29 5.35 -2.27
C ARG A 5 6.90 4.57 -1.01
N LYS A 6 5.93 5.08 -0.24
CA LYS A 6 5.54 4.54 1.08
C LYS A 6 4.52 3.41 0.91
N ILE A 7 4.65 2.36 1.72
CA ILE A 7 3.67 1.26 1.77
C ILE A 7 2.42 1.70 2.53
N ALA A 8 1.30 1.05 2.22
CA ALA A 8 0.01 1.22 2.87
C ALA A 8 -0.50 2.68 2.86
N GLN A 9 -0.32 3.39 1.74
CA GLN A 9 -0.96 4.68 1.51
C GLN A 9 -2.25 4.46 0.72
N THR A 10 -3.35 5.05 1.16
CA THR A 10 -4.63 5.01 0.45
C THR A 10 -4.83 6.27 -0.36
N ARG A 11 -5.46 6.12 -1.52
CA ARG A 11 -5.98 7.21 -2.33
C ARG A 11 -7.35 7.65 -1.80
N SER A 12 -7.82 8.81 -2.25
CA SER A 12 -9.15 9.32 -1.91
C SER A 12 -10.30 8.44 -2.42
N ASP A 13 -10.04 7.63 -3.46
CA ASP A 13 -10.97 6.63 -4.00
C ASP A 13 -11.02 5.33 -3.17
N GLY A 14 -10.21 5.24 -2.11
CA GLY A 14 -10.13 4.12 -1.19
C GLY A 14 -9.31 2.92 -1.69
N TYR A 15 -8.69 3.02 -2.87
CA TYR A 15 -7.69 2.05 -3.31
C TYR A 15 -6.33 2.34 -2.67
N TRP A 16 -5.47 1.32 -2.63
CA TRP A 16 -4.06 1.53 -2.28
C TRP A 16 -3.37 2.32 -3.40
N ASP A 17 -2.59 3.31 -3.02
CA ASP A 17 -1.85 4.13 -3.96
C ASP A 17 -0.68 3.34 -4.56
N ILE A 18 -0.53 3.41 -5.88
CA ILE A 18 0.54 2.70 -6.59
C ILE A 18 1.85 3.38 -6.26
N ARG A 19 2.85 2.58 -5.89
CA ARG A 19 4.19 3.09 -5.58
C ARG A 19 5.04 3.09 -6.84
N VAL A 20 5.62 4.23 -7.18
CA VAL A 20 6.36 4.41 -8.43
C VAL A 20 7.84 4.64 -8.14
N PHE A 21 8.69 3.80 -8.72
CA PHE A 21 10.14 3.95 -8.65
C PHE A 21 10.71 3.97 -10.05
N HIS A 22 11.72 4.80 -10.28
CA HIS A 22 12.48 4.80 -11.52
C HIS A 22 13.86 4.19 -11.30
N ARG A 23 14.31 3.39 -12.25
CA ARG A 23 15.64 2.80 -12.28
C ARG A 23 16.28 3.19 -13.60
N THR A 24 17.44 3.83 -13.51
CA THR A 24 18.29 4.08 -14.68
C THR A 24 18.86 2.76 -15.22
N LYS A 25 19.45 2.82 -16.42
CA LYS A 25 20.14 1.69 -17.04
C LYS A 25 21.22 1.15 -16.09
N GLN A 26 21.30 -0.17 -15.96
CA GLN A 26 22.30 -0.84 -15.12
C GLN A 26 22.81 -2.11 -15.80
N GLY A 27 24.04 -2.07 -16.29
CA GLY A 27 24.63 -3.18 -17.05
C GLY A 27 23.80 -3.51 -18.28
N LYS A 28 23.39 -4.78 -18.40
CA LYS A 28 22.54 -5.28 -19.50
C LYS A 28 21.04 -4.99 -19.31
N ARG A 29 20.63 -4.31 -18.22
CA ARG A 29 19.23 -3.98 -17.95
C ARG A 29 18.92 -2.56 -18.40
N ASP A 30 17.90 -2.44 -19.25
CA ASP A 30 17.38 -1.16 -19.72
C ASP A 30 16.73 -0.34 -18.60
N PRO A 31 16.64 1.00 -18.78
CA PRO A 31 15.98 1.86 -17.81
C PRO A 31 14.49 1.50 -17.74
N ARG A 32 13.90 1.65 -16.55
CA ARG A 32 12.55 1.15 -16.28
C ARG A 32 11.86 1.84 -15.12
N PHE A 33 10.54 1.82 -15.17
CA PHE A 33 9.69 2.11 -14.02
C PHE A 33 9.29 0.81 -13.32
N LEU A 34 9.30 0.84 -11.99
CA LEU A 34 8.72 -0.20 -11.13
C LEU A 34 7.43 0.38 -10.57
N LEU A 35 6.31 -0.20 -10.97
CA LEU A 35 4.98 0.08 -10.43
C LEU A 35 4.70 -0.99 -9.38
N LYS A 36 4.91 -0.66 -8.11
CA LYS A 36 4.71 -1.59 -7.00
C LYS A 36 3.33 -1.44 -6.42
N CYS A 37 2.76 -2.58 -6.00
CA CYS A 37 1.53 -2.59 -5.23
C CYS A 37 1.67 -1.74 -3.96
N GLY A 38 0.61 -1.02 -3.61
CA GLY A 38 0.59 -0.17 -2.42
C GLY A 38 0.54 -0.97 -1.11
N CYS A 39 -0.01 -2.19 -1.11
CA CYS A 39 -0.16 -3.02 0.09
C CYS A 39 0.88 -4.16 0.24
N CYS A 40 1.52 -4.58 -0.85
CA CYS A 40 2.48 -5.68 -0.84
C CYS A 40 3.72 -5.37 -1.69
N ASN A 41 4.61 -6.36 -1.86
CA ASN A 41 5.88 -6.19 -2.57
C ASN A 41 5.83 -6.56 -4.05
N GLU A 42 4.68 -7.01 -4.56
CA GLU A 42 4.46 -7.27 -5.98
C GLU A 42 4.72 -6.01 -6.81
N GLN A 43 5.17 -6.22 -8.05
CA GLN A 43 5.56 -5.12 -8.94
C GLN A 43 5.39 -5.50 -10.40
N LEU A 44 4.99 -4.51 -11.19
CA LEU A 44 5.10 -4.50 -12.65
C LEU A 44 6.35 -3.69 -13.03
N GLN A 45 7.11 -4.20 -14.00
CA GLN A 45 8.24 -3.49 -14.59
C GLN A 45 7.85 -3.03 -15.99
N VAL A 46 8.10 -1.75 -16.27
CA VAL A 46 7.91 -1.14 -17.58
C VAL A 46 9.27 -0.64 -18.04
N TYR A 47 9.90 -1.34 -18.99
CA TYR A 47 11.14 -0.88 -19.61
C TYR A 47 10.81 0.12 -20.70
N TYR A 48 11.73 1.05 -20.97
CA TYR A 48 11.55 2.03 -22.03
C TYR A 48 12.84 2.24 -22.84
N GLY A 49 12.66 2.48 -24.12
CA GLY A 49 13.68 2.92 -25.07
C GLY A 49 13.43 4.36 -25.51
N GLU A 50 13.86 4.70 -26.73
CA GLU A 50 13.63 6.01 -27.34
C GLU A 50 12.13 6.23 -27.60
N ASP A 51 11.51 5.34 -28.39
CA ASP A 51 10.08 5.41 -28.76
C ASP A 51 9.30 4.11 -28.47
N SER A 52 9.84 3.26 -27.58
CA SER A 52 9.24 1.96 -27.24
C SER A 52 9.07 1.77 -25.73
N LEU A 53 8.07 0.96 -25.38
CA LEU A 53 7.91 0.41 -24.04
C LEU A 53 7.85 -1.12 -24.12
N GLU A 54 8.43 -1.77 -23.11
CA GLU A 54 8.20 -3.18 -22.83
C GLU A 54 7.38 -3.32 -21.55
N ILE A 55 6.20 -3.92 -21.65
CA ILE A 55 5.34 -4.23 -20.51
C ILE A 55 5.12 -5.74 -20.49
N ASN A 56 5.52 -6.38 -19.39
CA ASN A 56 5.37 -7.81 -19.18
C ASN A 56 5.94 -8.69 -20.33
N GLY A 57 7.10 -8.31 -20.87
CA GLY A 57 7.77 -9.03 -21.95
C GLY A 57 7.26 -8.72 -23.36
N ILE A 58 6.24 -7.87 -23.49
CA ILE A 58 5.71 -7.45 -24.79
C ILE A 58 6.31 -6.10 -25.14
N MET A 59 6.99 -6.04 -26.28
CA MET A 59 7.56 -4.80 -26.83
C MET A 59 6.55 -4.12 -27.76
N GLY A 60 6.41 -2.80 -27.65
CA GLY A 60 5.55 -2.01 -28.53
C GLY A 60 5.99 -0.55 -28.58
N SER A 61 5.59 0.19 -29.62
CA SER A 61 5.81 1.64 -29.66
C SER A 61 4.98 2.34 -28.58
N VAL A 62 5.41 3.53 -28.16
CA VAL A 62 4.65 4.34 -27.21
C VAL A 62 3.22 4.60 -27.72
N ASP A 63 3.06 4.86 -29.02
CA ASP A 63 1.74 5.09 -29.63
C ASP A 63 0.87 3.85 -29.63
N ASN A 64 1.44 2.67 -29.93
CA ASN A 64 0.67 1.43 -29.85
C ASN A 64 0.20 1.15 -28.41
N TRP A 65 1.03 1.42 -27.40
CA TRP A 65 0.60 1.34 -26.01
C TRP A 65 -0.50 2.35 -25.64
N ARG A 66 -0.45 3.57 -26.18
CA ARG A 66 -1.52 4.57 -25.97
C ARG A 66 -2.83 4.10 -26.58
N GLU A 67 -2.80 3.62 -27.82
CA GLU A 67 -3.98 3.09 -28.52
C GLU A 67 -4.62 1.91 -27.79
N LEU A 68 -3.82 1.07 -27.14
CA LEU A 68 -4.32 -0.07 -26.37
C LEU A 68 -4.79 0.30 -24.96
N LEU A 69 -3.99 1.03 -24.20
CA LEU A 69 -4.22 1.24 -22.77
C LEU A 69 -5.20 2.38 -22.47
N LEU A 70 -5.16 3.49 -23.23
CA LEU A 70 -6.02 4.64 -22.92
C LEU A 70 -7.51 4.27 -23.02
N PRO A 71 -7.98 3.60 -24.09
CA PRO A 71 -9.38 3.20 -24.16
C PRO A 71 -9.79 2.28 -23.00
N LEU A 72 -8.90 1.40 -22.53
CA LEU A 72 -9.20 0.48 -21.42
C LEU A 72 -9.40 1.22 -20.08
N LEU A 73 -8.81 2.39 -19.90
CA LEU A 73 -8.99 3.20 -18.68
C LEU A 73 -10.37 3.86 -18.62
N ASP A 74 -10.99 4.11 -19.77
CA ASP A 74 -12.30 4.76 -19.87
C ASP A 74 -13.47 3.78 -20.09
N MET A 75 -13.17 2.52 -20.46
CA MET A 75 -14.18 1.49 -20.66
C MET A 75 -14.77 0.96 -19.35
N LYS A 76 -16.09 0.70 -19.35
CA LYS A 76 -16.74 -0.12 -18.31
C LYS A 76 -16.50 -1.58 -18.62
N LEU A 77 -15.56 -2.20 -17.92
CA LEU A 77 -15.25 -3.61 -18.12
C LEU A 77 -16.24 -4.51 -17.35
N PRO A 78 -16.61 -5.68 -17.90
CA PRO A 78 -17.40 -6.67 -17.18
C PRO A 78 -16.74 -7.02 -15.83
N GLY A 79 -17.54 -7.05 -14.76
CA GLY A 79 -17.05 -7.35 -13.41
C GLY A 79 -16.55 -6.15 -12.60
N GLN A 80 -16.42 -4.96 -13.20
CA GLN A 80 -16.17 -3.71 -12.47
C GLN A 80 -17.47 -3.14 -11.87
N THR A 81 -18.14 -3.88 -10.99
CA THR A 81 -19.17 -3.28 -10.12
C THR A 81 -18.47 -2.55 -8.97
N ARG A 82 -18.89 -1.31 -8.66
CA ARG A 82 -18.38 -0.52 -7.52
C ARG A 82 -18.48 -1.37 -6.24
N GLN A 83 -17.38 -2.01 -5.82
CA GLN A 83 -17.31 -2.57 -4.48
C GLN A 83 -17.35 -1.39 -3.51
N LYS A 84 -18.47 -1.19 -2.83
CA LYS A 84 -18.52 -0.31 -1.64
C LYS A 84 -17.42 -0.80 -0.71
N LEU A 85 -16.33 -0.04 -0.62
CA LEU A 85 -15.25 -0.29 0.33
C LEU A 85 -15.83 -0.27 1.75
N LYS A 86 -16.13 -1.45 2.30
CA LYS A 86 -16.43 -1.63 3.72
C LYS A 86 -15.11 -1.45 4.48
N HIS A 87 -14.73 -0.20 4.74
CA HIS A 87 -13.66 0.08 5.69
C HIS A 87 -14.15 -0.34 7.08
N ALA A 88 -13.77 -1.53 7.54
CA ALA A 88 -13.82 -1.86 8.95
C ALA A 88 -12.70 -1.08 9.65
N PRO A 89 -12.98 -0.25 10.68
CA PRO A 89 -11.91 0.36 11.45
C PRO A 89 -11.16 -0.77 12.19
N SER A 90 -9.85 -0.89 11.95
CA SER A 90 -8.99 -1.76 12.73
C SER A 90 -8.77 -1.16 14.12
N GLY A 91 -9.80 -1.26 14.96
CA GLY A 91 -9.68 -1.03 16.40
C GLY A 91 -8.77 -2.08 17.00
N ARG A 92 -7.50 -1.74 17.24
CA ARG A 92 -6.58 -2.54 18.06
C ARG A 92 -7.13 -2.54 19.50
N ALA A 93 -7.85 -3.59 19.87
CA ALA A 93 -8.21 -3.85 21.26
C ALA A 93 -6.92 -3.96 22.10
N LYS A 94 -6.64 -2.95 22.92
CA LYS A 94 -5.62 -3.04 23.97
C LYS A 94 -6.17 -3.97 25.05
N LYS A 95 -5.66 -5.21 25.12
CA LYS A 95 -5.89 -6.08 26.29
C LYS A 95 -5.26 -5.38 27.50
N SER A 96 -6.11 -5.03 28.46
CA SER A 96 -5.78 -4.55 29.79
C SER A 96 -4.89 -5.55 30.51
N VAL A 97 -3.67 -5.11 30.88
CA VAL A 97 -2.76 -5.89 31.74
C VAL A 97 -3.20 -5.74 33.19
N THR A 98 -3.45 -6.90 33.76
CA THR A 98 -3.60 -7.37 35.14
C THR A 98 -3.16 -6.40 36.25
N LYS A 99 -4.10 -6.11 37.16
CA LYS A 99 -3.90 -5.44 38.45
C LYS A 99 -3.11 -6.37 39.39
N GLN A 100 -1.84 -6.07 39.64
CA GLN A 100 -1.07 -6.70 40.73
C GLN A 100 -1.62 -6.23 42.08
N GLU A 101 -2.18 -7.17 42.82
CA GLU A 101 -2.63 -7.04 44.20
C GLU A 101 -1.40 -6.89 45.12
N LYS A 102 -1.13 -5.67 45.56
CA LYS A 102 -0.12 -5.38 46.58
C LYS A 102 -0.69 -5.78 47.94
N ARG A 103 -0.31 -6.96 48.43
CA ARG A 103 -0.58 -7.38 49.82
C ARG A 103 0.31 -6.56 50.76
N GLU A 104 -0.30 -5.68 51.56
CA GLU A 104 0.34 -5.07 52.71
C GLU A 104 0.36 -6.05 53.90
N PRO A 105 1.44 -6.09 54.70
CA PRO A 105 1.48 -6.86 55.94
C PRO A 105 0.70 -6.14 57.07
N PRO A 106 0.10 -6.87 58.03
CA PRO A 106 -0.71 -6.25 59.07
C PRO A 106 0.17 -5.65 60.18
N GLY A 107 0.20 -4.31 60.25
CA GLY A 107 0.88 -3.54 61.28
C GLY A 107 -0.07 -2.90 62.28
N ARG A 108 -0.15 -3.51 63.47
CA ARG A 108 -0.54 -3.03 64.82
C ARG A 108 -1.58 -1.92 65.00
N LYS A 109 -2.61 -2.30 65.77
CA LYS A 109 -3.66 -1.47 66.38
C LYS A 109 -3.08 -0.37 67.29
N SER A 110 -3.61 0.84 67.12
CA SER A 110 -3.59 1.89 68.15
C SER A 110 -5.05 2.23 68.47
N LEU A 111 -5.50 1.84 69.66
CA LEU A 111 -6.74 2.33 70.25
C LEU A 111 -6.55 3.80 70.65
N ASN A 112 -7.52 4.66 70.33
CA ASN A 112 -8.33 5.37 71.33
C ASN A 112 -9.28 6.38 70.67
N ALA A 113 -10.50 6.41 71.20
CA ALA A 113 -11.48 7.49 71.15
C ALA A 113 -12.21 7.45 72.51
N PRO A 114 -12.94 8.50 72.94
CA PRO A 114 -12.95 9.89 72.51
C PRO A 114 -12.12 10.82 73.42
#